data_AF-A0A2M8KN44-F1
#
_entry.id   AF-A0A2M8KN44-F1
#
_cell.length_a   1.000
_cell.length_b   1.000
_cell.length_c   1.000
_cell.angle_alpha   90.00
_cell.angle_beta   90.00
_cell.angle_gamma   90.00
#
_symmetry.space_group_name_H-M   'P 1'
#
loop_
_entity.id
_entity.type
_entity.pdbx_description
1 polymer ?
#
loop_
_entity_poly.entity_id
_entity_poly.type
_entity_poly.pdbx_seq_one_letter_code
_entity_poly.pdbx_strand_id
1 'polypeptide(L)' 'METKKCPKCEGGMEEGFIPDYLNLMWDQKGTWKKSGQKIIRKATPEDYHDTKVVTFRCKSCGFLESYAK' A
#
# COMPACT_ATOMS: atom_id res chain seq x y z
N MET A 1 -17.03 11.16 -0.23
CA MET A 1 -15.74 10.59 -0.65
C MET A 1 -14.84 11.76 -1.01
N GLU A 2 -13.86 12.11 -0.19
CA GLU A 2 -12.89 13.14 -0.57
C GLU A 2 -12.08 12.64 -1.77
N THR A 3 -12.31 13.25 -2.93
CA THR A 3 -11.47 13.04 -4.11
C THR A 3 -10.10 13.67 -3.83
N LYS A 4 -9.11 12.86 -3.47
CA LYS A 4 -7.73 13.33 -3.38
C LYS A 4 -7.31 13.95 -4.71
N LYS A 5 -6.74 15.15 -4.64
CA LYS A 5 -6.13 15.85 -5.78
C LYS A 5 -4.66 15.52 -5.85
N CYS A 6 -4.16 15.32 -7.06
CA CYS A 6 -2.75 15.07 -7.31
C CYS A 6 -1.91 16.31 -6.97
N PRO A 7 -0.86 16.21 -6.14
CA PRO A 7 -0.03 17.36 -5.77
C PRO A 7 0.88 17.84 -6.92
N LYS A 8 0.90 17.15 -8.06
CA LYS A 8 1.75 17.49 -9.23
C LYS A 8 1.01 18.20 -10.35
N CYS A 9 -0.27 17.88 -10.57
CA CYS A 9 -1.05 18.42 -11.69
C CYS A 9 -2.50 18.73 -11.33
N GLU A 10 -2.85 18.67 -10.03
CA GLU A 10 -4.19 18.93 -9.47
C GLU A 10 -5.32 18.02 -9.98
N GLY A 11 -5.02 17.04 -10.83
CA GLY A 11 -5.96 16.07 -11.36
C GLY A 11 -6.48 15.12 -10.28
N GLY A 12 -7.63 14.48 -10.55
CA GLY A 12 -8.23 13.52 -9.63
C GLY A 12 -7.41 12.23 -9.48
N MET A 13 -7.38 11.69 -8.27
CA MET A 13 -6.72 10.42 -7.96
C MET A 13 -7.73 9.29 -7.71
N GLU A 14 -7.33 8.07 -8.02
CA GLU A 14 -8.06 6.83 -7.74
C GLU A 14 -7.32 6.00 -6.70
N GLU A 15 -8.06 5.36 -5.79
CA GLU A 15 -7.51 4.46 -4.79
C GLU A 15 -7.26 3.07 -5.40
N GLY A 16 -6.14 2.46 -5.04
CA GLY A 16 -5.76 1.10 -5.41
C GLY A 16 -4.70 0.55 -4.46
N PHE A 17 -4.03 -0.51 -4.87
CA PHE A 17 -2.89 -1.08 -4.17
C PHE A 17 -1.89 -1.63 -5.19
N ILE A 18 -0.61 -1.66 -4.80
CA ILE A 18 0.42 -2.36 -5.55
C ILE A 18 0.48 -3.78 -5.00
N PRO A 19 0.27 -4.81 -5.83
CA PRO A 19 0.30 -6.20 -5.37
C PRO A 19 1.71 -6.56 -4.92
N ASP A 20 1.80 -7.24 -3.78
CA ASP A 20 3.03 -7.87 -3.30
C ASP A 20 2.96 -9.38 -3.59
N TYR A 21 3.94 -9.89 -4.32
CA TYR A 21 4.00 -11.28 -4.78
C TYR A 21 4.92 -12.10 -3.88
N LEU A 22 4.46 -12.43 -2.67
CA LEU A 22 5.26 -13.23 -1.74
C LEU A 22 5.18 -14.74 -2.02
N ASN A 23 4.09 -15.20 -2.65
CA ASN A 23 3.90 -16.59 -3.10
C ASN A 23 3.02 -16.54 -4.35
N LEU A 24 3.47 -17.22 -5.41
CA LEU A 24 3.06 -17.15 -6.83
C LEU A 24 1.57 -17.34 -7.17
N MET A 25 0.62 -17.21 -6.23
CA MET A 25 -0.79 -17.54 -6.45
C MET A 25 -1.80 -16.48 -5.99
N TRP A 26 -1.47 -15.49 -5.15
CA TRP A 26 -2.45 -14.49 -4.71
C TRP A 26 -1.87 -13.07 -4.62
N ASP A 27 -2.56 -12.12 -5.25
CA ASP A 27 -2.31 -10.69 -5.05
C ASP A 27 -2.66 -10.30 -3.60
N GLN A 28 -1.67 -9.91 -2.82
CA GLN A 28 -1.90 -9.34 -1.48
C GLN A 28 -1.59 -7.85 -1.49
N LYS A 29 -2.35 -7.08 -0.70
CA LYS A 29 -1.99 -5.69 -0.40
C LYS A 29 -0.67 -5.69 0.38
N GLY A 30 0.30 -4.92 -0.11
CA GLY A 30 1.55 -4.69 0.62
C GLY A 30 1.31 -4.18 2.04
N THR A 31 2.20 -4.55 2.95
CA THR A 31 2.14 -4.18 4.36
C THR A 31 3.32 -3.30 4.72
N TRP A 32 3.06 -2.21 5.45
CA TRP A 32 4.13 -1.39 6.00
C TRP A 32 4.72 -2.06 7.24
N LYS A 33 6.04 -2.19 7.27
CA LYS A 33 6.79 -2.79 8.37
C LYS A 33 7.83 -1.81 8.87
N LYS A 34 7.90 -1.62 10.19
CA LYS A 34 8.99 -0.87 10.80
C LYS A 34 10.31 -1.63 10.58
N SER A 35 11.36 -0.92 10.18
CA SER A 35 12.67 -1.52 9.93
C SER A 35 13.18 -2.31 11.15
N GLY A 36 13.82 -3.45 10.90
CA GLY A 36 14.35 -4.35 11.95
C GLY A 36 13.42 -5.48 12.39
N GLN A 37 12.14 -5.50 11.96
CA GLN A 37 11.30 -6.69 12.12
C GLN A 37 11.79 -7.79 11.16
N LYS A 38 12.36 -8.87 11.72
CA LYS A 38 12.70 -10.07 10.93
C LYS A 38 11.40 -10.77 10.52
N ILE A 39 11.35 -11.29 9.28
CA ILE A 39 10.29 -12.22 8.87
C ILE A 39 10.53 -13.54 9.63
N ILE A 40 9.95 -13.66 10.82
CA ILE A 40 10.03 -14.89 11.60
C ILE A 40 8.95 -15.82 11.07
N ARG A 41 9.37 -16.99 10.56
CA ARG A 41 8.53 -18.06 9.98
C ARG A 41 7.41 -18.59 10.92
N LYS A 42 7.32 -18.10 12.15
CA LYS A 42 6.42 -18.50 13.24
C LYS A 42 5.88 -17.31 14.05
N ALA A 43 5.86 -16.10 13.50
CA ALA A 43 5.22 -14.98 14.18
C ALA A 43 3.69 -15.20 14.21
N THR A 44 3.08 -14.96 15.37
CA THR A 44 1.63 -15.13 15.56
C THR A 44 0.87 -14.00 14.86
N PRO A 45 -0.42 -14.15 14.54
CA PRO A 45 -1.21 -13.06 13.92
C PRO A 45 -1.17 -11.74 14.71
N GLU A 46 -0.94 -11.83 16.01
CA GLU A 46 -0.83 -10.70 16.95
C GLU A 46 0.52 -9.94 16.81
N ASP A 47 1.58 -10.60 16.33
CA ASP A 47 2.86 -9.95 16.01
C ASP A 47 2.79 -9.11 14.72
N TYR A 48 1.76 -9.34 13.90
CA TYR A 48 1.50 -8.66 12.64
C TYR A 48 0.37 -7.63 12.81
N HIS A 49 0.64 -6.53 13.53
CA HIS A 49 -0.07 -5.28 13.27
C HIS A 49 0.36 -4.73 11.90
N ASP A 50 -0.06 -5.43 10.85
CA ASP A 50 0.28 -5.12 9.47
C ASP A 50 -0.56 -3.96 9.00
N THR A 51 0.00 -2.76 9.16
CA THR A 51 -0.58 -1.56 8.58
C THR A 51 -0.64 -1.72 7.07
N LYS A 52 -1.85 -1.76 6.51
CA LYS A 52 -2.04 -2.05 5.08
C LYS A 52 -1.64 -0.81 4.31
N VAL A 53 -0.92 -1.01 3.21
CA VAL A 53 -0.58 0.08 2.32
C VAL A 53 -1.72 0.28 1.33
N VAL A 54 -2.24 1.51 1.30
CA VAL A 54 -3.17 1.99 0.28
C VAL A 54 -2.43 2.95 -0.64
N THR A 55 -2.62 2.80 -1.94
CA THR A 55 -1.96 3.62 -2.95
C THR A 55 -2.99 4.45 -3.70
N PHE A 56 -2.69 5.72 -3.96
CA PHE A 56 -3.48 6.56 -4.84
C PHE A 56 -2.71 6.84 -6.12
N ARG A 57 -3.36 6.62 -7.27
CA ARG A 57 -2.82 6.90 -8.59
C ARG A 57 -3.51 8.09 -9.21
N CYS A 58 -2.74 9.06 -9.70
CA CYS A 58 -3.29 10.13 -10.50
C CYS A 58 -3.73 9.59 -11.88
N LYS A 59 -4.98 9.84 -12.25
CA LYS A 59 -5.54 9.43 -13.56
C LYS A 59 -4.95 10.22 -14.74
N SER A 60 -4.36 11.39 -14.47
CA SER A 60 -3.84 12.30 -15.51
C SER A 60 -2.34 12.13 -15.75
N CYS A 61 -1.51 12.21 -14.72
CA CYS A 61 -0.05 12.19 -14.87
C CYS A 61 0.63 10.91 -14.34
N GLY A 62 -0.14 9.99 -13.75
CA GLY A 62 0.39 8.73 -13.22
C GLY A 62 1.17 8.84 -11.90
N PHE A 63 1.24 10.02 -11.26
CA PHE A 63 1.84 10.16 -9.94
C PHE A 63 1.19 9.21 -8.93
N LEU A 64 2.03 8.52 -8.14
CA LEU A 64 1.63 7.58 -7.10
C LEU A 64 2.02 8.10 -5.73
N GLU A 65 1.11 7.98 -4.77
CA GLU A 65 1.38 8.19 -3.34
C GLU A 65 0.82 7.02 -2.55
N SER A 66 1.54 6.56 -1.52
CA SER A 66 1.12 5.40 -0.71
C SER A 66 1.13 5.74 0.77
N TYR A 67 0.13 5.22 1.49
CA TYR A 67 -0.07 5.47 2.92
C TYR A 67 -0.27 4.16 3.65
N ALA A 68 0.39 4.03 4.80
CA ALA A 68 0.09 2.98 5.76
C ALA A 68 -1.16 3.42 6.55
N LYS A 69 -2.26 2.67 6.45
CA LYS A 69 -3.51 2.87 7.20
C LYS A 69 -3.96 1.62 7.95
#